data_AF-A0AAP3E9T5-F1
#
_entry.id   AF-A0AAP3E9T5-F1
#
_cell.length_a   1.000
_cell.length_b   1.000
_cell.length_c   1.000
_cell.angle_alpha   90.00
_cell.angle_beta   90.00
_cell.angle_gamma   90.00
#
_symmetry.space_group_name_H-M   'P 1'
#
loop_
_entity.id
_entity.type
_entity.pdbx_description
1 polymer ?
#
loop_
_entity_poly.entity_id
_entity_poly.type
_entity_poly.pdbx_seq_one_letter_code
_entity_poly.pdbx_strand_id
1 'polypeptide(L)'
;MAQNPHTTDVEPQITARNERLSRRSYLRAAGSLAAATGLALGAAGTAAGDGDEYETVTLDSGEDRLVSLEDGETLENVLFDCTAAGARVTIAAHATDWTIRNVGIKGEFDVGAPDAAFGVSDLDGGESTIENVYIADGAVHGSQAKGETAFWVSPDHNGHIDFRHVNVQNFPDNGIYASAPGGNGGGSVHIDECYAANNYVSNFRIGSAGSAVTNSNVYVDRDGYGGRGIWVWSPGTCAIDNCQVDMNGHNYAIDVGANGNGTSLTVTDTDYSSDFHGGLNEKFGSSIEIDDSVGTNPEPVIPDGVPETPEAAASGNAGTSSTNPDPSFSWFGF
;
A
#
# COMPACT_ATOMS: atom_id res chain seq x y z
N MET A 1 -48.60 -6.81 -33.33
CA MET A 1 -47.23 -6.38 -33.67
C MET A 1 -46.42 -6.56 -32.40
N ALA A 2 -45.93 -7.77 -32.13
CA ALA A 2 -44.71 -8.41 -32.67
C ALA A 2 -43.43 -7.87 -31.99
N GLN A 3 -42.85 -8.74 -31.14
CA GLN A 3 -41.42 -9.09 -30.96
C GLN A 3 -40.42 -7.93 -30.68
N ASN A 4 -39.51 -7.95 -29.69
CA ASN A 4 -38.75 -9.02 -29.04
C ASN A 4 -38.29 -8.63 -27.61
N PRO A 5 -38.00 -9.61 -26.74
CA PRO A 5 -37.26 -9.41 -25.49
C PRO A 5 -35.75 -9.26 -25.77
N HIS A 6 -35.08 -8.32 -25.11
CA HIS A 6 -33.62 -8.26 -25.11
C HIS A 6 -33.07 -9.27 -24.09
N THR A 7 -32.76 -10.46 -24.59
CA THR A 7 -31.74 -11.34 -24.01
C THR A 7 -30.40 -10.96 -24.63
N THR A 8 -29.47 -10.52 -23.80
CA THR A 8 -28.03 -10.74 -24.01
C THR A 8 -27.43 -11.00 -22.65
N ASP A 9 -27.58 -12.25 -22.20
CA ASP A 9 -26.60 -12.87 -21.32
C ASP A 9 -25.27 -12.89 -22.10
N VAL A 10 -24.34 -12.04 -21.68
CA VAL A 10 -22.93 -12.19 -22.02
C VAL A 10 -22.21 -12.20 -20.68
N GLU A 11 -22.12 -13.38 -20.08
CA GLU A 11 -21.10 -13.68 -19.10
C GLU A 11 -19.73 -13.38 -19.74
N PRO A 12 -18.90 -12.50 -19.16
CA PRO A 12 -17.50 -12.49 -19.51
C PRO A 12 -16.90 -13.81 -19.05
N GLN A 13 -16.50 -14.64 -20.02
CA GLN A 13 -15.66 -15.82 -19.79
C GLN A 13 -14.27 -15.36 -19.36
N ILE A 14 -14.11 -15.02 -18.08
CA ILE A 14 -12.80 -14.86 -17.47
C ILE A 14 -12.17 -16.26 -17.45
N THR A 15 -11.20 -16.49 -18.32
CA THR A 15 -10.38 -17.70 -18.29
C THR A 15 -9.35 -17.55 -17.17
N ALA A 16 -9.81 -17.43 -15.93
CA ALA A 16 -8.95 -17.38 -14.77
C ALA A 16 -8.37 -18.79 -14.56
N ARG A 17 -7.08 -18.95 -14.83
CA ARG A 17 -6.31 -20.00 -14.16
C ARG A 17 -6.23 -19.60 -12.69
N ASN A 18 -7.21 -20.05 -11.91
CA ASN A 18 -7.15 -20.00 -10.45
C ASN A 18 -6.10 -20.99 -9.95
N GLU A 19 -4.83 -20.64 -10.07
CA GLU A 19 -3.76 -21.31 -9.33
C GLU A 19 -3.80 -20.77 -7.90
N ARG A 20 -4.59 -21.43 -7.04
CA ARG A 20 -4.49 -21.23 -5.59
C ARG A 20 -3.07 -21.59 -5.17
N LEU A 21 -2.28 -20.60 -4.81
CA LEU A 21 -1.07 -20.77 -4.01
C LEU A 21 -1.46 -21.15 -2.58
N SER A 22 -2.03 -22.34 -2.41
CA SER A 22 -2.03 -23.02 -1.13
C SER A 22 -0.85 -23.96 -1.15
N ARG A 23 0.23 -23.63 -0.42
CA ARG A 23 1.12 -24.61 0.21
C ARG A 23 2.21 -23.95 1.06
N ARG A 24 1.99 -24.12 2.37
CA ARG A 24 2.92 -24.18 3.51
C ARG A 24 3.26 -22.86 4.18
N SER A 25 2.82 -22.78 5.43
CA SER A 25 3.63 -22.25 6.53
C SER A 25 5.09 -22.67 6.34
N TYR A 26 5.97 -21.74 5.93
CA TYR A 26 7.40 -22.01 5.87
C TYR A 26 8.03 -21.61 7.19
N LEU A 27 7.82 -22.48 8.18
CA LEU A 27 8.54 -22.47 9.45
C LEU A 27 10.06 -22.39 9.22
N ARG A 28 10.66 -21.24 9.56
CA ARG A 28 11.92 -21.23 10.31
C ARG A 28 11.65 -20.81 11.76
N ALA A 29 10.96 -21.68 12.48
CA ALA A 29 11.10 -21.76 13.93
C ALA A 29 11.16 -23.25 14.31
N ALA A 30 12.20 -23.61 15.05
CA ALA A 30 12.48 -24.99 15.43
C ALA A 30 11.33 -25.60 16.26
N GLY A 31 10.79 -26.73 15.80
CA GLY A 31 10.18 -27.74 16.66
C GLY A 31 8.66 -27.94 16.56
N SER A 32 8.31 -29.19 16.22
CA SER A 32 7.05 -29.93 16.43
C SER A 32 6.02 -30.02 15.28
N LEU A 33 5.52 -31.25 15.12
CA LEU A 33 4.80 -31.89 14.01
C LEU A 33 3.38 -31.34 13.77
N ALA A 34 2.97 -31.32 12.49
CA ALA A 34 1.71 -31.95 12.03
C ALA A 34 1.74 -32.22 10.52
N ALA A 35 1.26 -33.40 10.13
CA ALA A 35 1.34 -33.96 8.77
C ALA A 35 0.09 -33.63 7.93
N ALA A 36 0.28 -33.36 6.63
CA ALA A 36 -0.76 -33.58 5.62
C ALA A 36 -0.14 -33.87 4.24
N THR A 37 -0.57 -34.99 3.68
CA THR A 37 -0.19 -35.63 2.42
C THR A 37 -0.84 -34.98 1.20
N GLY A 38 -0.15 -34.86 0.05
CA GLY A 38 -0.87 -34.68 -1.23
C GLY A 38 -0.10 -34.12 -2.45
N LEU A 39 0.49 -35.05 -3.21
CA LEU A 39 0.71 -35.04 -4.68
C LEU A 39 1.73 -34.07 -5.32
N ALA A 40 2.53 -34.70 -6.19
CA ALA A 40 3.65 -34.21 -7.00
C ALA A 40 3.23 -33.80 -8.43
N LEU A 41 4.21 -33.22 -9.15
CA LEU A 41 4.20 -32.63 -10.52
C LEU A 41 3.99 -31.10 -10.46
N GLY A 42 4.79 -30.23 -11.08
CA GLY A 42 5.86 -30.40 -12.06
C GLY A 42 6.05 -29.05 -12.74
N ALA A 43 6.74 -28.12 -12.09
CA ALA A 43 7.27 -26.90 -12.67
C ALA A 43 8.73 -26.84 -12.26
N ALA A 44 9.59 -26.51 -13.22
CA ALA A 44 11.01 -26.28 -12.97
C ALA A 44 11.13 -24.98 -12.15
N GLY A 45 10.89 -25.08 -10.84
CA GLY A 45 11.41 -24.08 -9.91
C GLY A 45 12.91 -24.13 -10.08
N THR A 46 13.50 -23.05 -10.59
CA THR A 46 14.91 -22.77 -10.40
C THR A 46 15.16 -22.90 -8.92
N ALA A 47 15.85 -23.96 -8.51
CA ALA A 47 16.29 -24.13 -7.14
C ALA A 47 16.97 -22.83 -6.74
N ALA A 48 16.55 -22.27 -5.61
CA ALA A 48 17.24 -21.18 -4.95
C ALA A 48 18.74 -21.47 -5.02
N GLY A 49 19.49 -20.56 -5.63
CA GLY A 49 20.93 -20.55 -5.45
C GLY A 49 21.20 -20.53 -3.94
N ASP A 50 22.24 -21.23 -3.53
CA ASP A 50 22.66 -21.45 -2.13
C ASP A 50 23.11 -20.13 -1.44
N GLY A 51 22.30 -19.07 -1.50
CA GLY A 51 22.67 -17.71 -1.09
C GLY A 51 21.54 -16.67 -1.00
N ASP A 52 20.31 -16.92 -1.47
CA ASP A 52 19.21 -15.94 -1.37
C ASP A 52 18.28 -16.27 -0.18
N GLU A 53 18.02 -15.28 0.68
CA GLU A 53 17.24 -15.42 1.93
C GLU A 53 15.71 -15.44 1.70
N TYR A 54 15.26 -15.38 0.45
CA TYR A 54 13.87 -15.26 0.02
C TYR A 54 13.57 -16.05 -1.26
N GLU A 55 12.28 -16.32 -1.53
CA GLU A 55 11.82 -16.93 -2.77
C GLU A 55 11.62 -15.87 -3.85
N THR A 56 12.07 -16.14 -5.09
CA THR A 56 11.72 -15.30 -6.25
C THR A 56 10.68 -16.00 -7.12
N VAL A 57 9.55 -15.34 -7.33
CA VAL A 57 8.46 -15.77 -8.21
C VAL A 57 8.46 -14.86 -9.44
N THR A 58 9.00 -15.34 -10.55
CA THR A 58 9.00 -14.61 -11.83
C THR A 58 7.73 -14.90 -12.60
N LEU A 59 7.04 -13.85 -13.04
CA LEU A 59 5.80 -13.94 -13.79
C LEU A 59 6.04 -13.82 -15.29
N ASP A 60 5.29 -14.59 -16.06
CA ASP A 60 5.33 -14.53 -17.53
C ASP A 60 4.58 -13.29 -18.06
N SER A 61 4.84 -12.94 -19.32
CA SER A 61 4.13 -11.84 -19.99
C SER A 61 2.61 -12.09 -20.02
N GLY A 62 1.84 -11.11 -19.55
CA GLY A 62 0.39 -11.16 -19.45
C GLY A 62 -0.15 -12.00 -18.29
N GLU A 63 0.70 -12.47 -17.37
CA GLU A 63 0.28 -13.21 -16.19
C GLU A 63 -0.20 -12.27 -15.07
N ASP A 64 -1.43 -12.49 -14.58
CA ASP A 64 -1.88 -11.93 -13.30
C ASP A 64 -1.94 -13.05 -12.26
N ARG A 65 -0.99 -13.05 -11.32
CA ARG A 65 -0.86 -14.05 -10.27
C ARG A 65 -1.70 -13.64 -9.06
N LEU A 66 -2.75 -14.40 -8.75
CA LEU A 66 -3.50 -14.23 -7.50
C LEU A 66 -2.88 -15.05 -6.35
N VAL A 67 -2.53 -14.38 -5.27
CA VAL A 67 -2.20 -14.95 -3.97
C VAL A 67 -3.37 -14.65 -3.03
N SER A 68 -3.88 -15.65 -2.33
CA SER A 68 -4.96 -15.44 -1.35
C SER A 68 -4.57 -16.01 0.01
N LEU A 69 -4.83 -15.24 1.07
CA LEU A 69 -4.59 -15.64 2.45
C LEU A 69 -5.92 -15.96 3.14
N GLU A 70 -5.94 -17.06 3.89
CA GLU A 70 -7.00 -17.46 4.81
C GLU A 70 -6.67 -17.02 6.26
N ASP A 71 -7.54 -17.36 7.21
CA ASP A 71 -7.40 -16.97 8.61
C ASP A 71 -6.08 -17.46 9.20
N GLY A 72 -5.33 -16.57 9.86
CA GLY A 72 -4.05 -16.91 10.50
C GLY A 72 -2.90 -17.18 9.52
N GLU A 73 -3.10 -17.04 8.21
CA GLU A 73 -2.05 -17.34 7.24
C GLU A 73 -1.00 -16.23 7.15
N THR A 74 0.22 -16.63 6.74
CA THR A 74 1.33 -15.71 6.54
C THR A 74 1.89 -15.84 5.13
N LEU A 75 2.01 -14.72 4.42
CA LEU A 75 2.83 -14.58 3.22
C LEU A 75 4.15 -13.90 3.62
N GLU A 76 5.29 -14.56 3.38
CA GLU A 76 6.57 -13.99 3.78
C GLU A 76 7.80 -14.36 2.95
N ASN A 77 8.76 -13.44 2.91
CA ASN A 77 10.07 -13.58 2.27
C ASN A 77 9.96 -13.96 0.79
N VAL A 78 9.19 -13.17 0.03
CA VAL A 78 8.95 -13.39 -1.39
C VAL A 78 9.24 -12.12 -2.19
N LEU A 79 9.97 -12.29 -3.29
CA LEU A 79 10.11 -11.33 -4.36
C LEU A 79 9.23 -11.76 -5.54
N PHE A 80 8.22 -10.97 -5.87
CA PHE A 80 7.48 -11.11 -7.14
C PHE A 80 8.20 -10.29 -8.21
N ASP A 81 8.69 -10.94 -9.25
CA ASP A 81 9.26 -10.29 -10.42
C ASP A 81 8.18 -10.19 -11.51
N CYS A 82 7.58 -9.01 -11.60
CA CYS A 82 6.55 -8.61 -12.55
C CYS A 82 7.12 -7.73 -13.67
N THR A 83 8.40 -7.87 -14.02
CA THR A 83 9.04 -7.03 -15.06
C THR A 83 8.64 -7.38 -16.49
N ALA A 84 8.01 -8.54 -16.71
CA ALA A 84 7.49 -8.92 -18.02
C ALA A 84 6.25 -8.08 -18.39
N ALA A 85 6.10 -7.71 -19.65
CA ALA A 85 4.96 -6.91 -20.11
C ALA A 85 3.63 -7.58 -19.78
N GLY A 86 2.71 -6.84 -19.17
CA GLY A 86 1.42 -7.30 -18.69
C GLY A 86 1.47 -8.23 -17.48
N ALA A 87 2.62 -8.38 -16.82
CA ALA A 87 2.74 -9.20 -15.62
C ALA A 87 2.31 -8.41 -14.37
N ARG A 88 1.62 -9.10 -13.46
CA ARG A 88 1.08 -8.50 -12.24
C ARG A 88 0.88 -9.55 -11.16
N VAL A 89 1.01 -9.14 -9.90
CA VAL A 89 0.55 -9.93 -8.77
C VAL A 89 -0.62 -9.23 -8.07
N THR A 90 -1.63 -10.01 -7.69
CA THR A 90 -2.72 -9.61 -6.79
C THR A 90 -2.57 -10.37 -5.49
N ILE A 91 -2.51 -9.67 -4.36
CA ILE A 91 -2.49 -10.28 -3.02
C ILE A 91 -3.82 -9.95 -2.33
N ALA A 92 -4.61 -10.99 -2.05
CA ALA A 92 -5.94 -10.88 -1.46
C ALA A 92 -5.96 -11.51 -0.06
N ALA A 93 -6.12 -10.69 0.98
CA ALA A 93 -6.25 -11.16 2.37
C ALA A 93 -7.57 -10.65 2.95
N HIS A 94 -8.65 -11.38 2.65
CA HIS A 94 -9.99 -11.11 3.15
C HIS A 94 -10.38 -12.18 4.18
N ALA A 95 -9.72 -12.11 5.34
CA ALA A 95 -9.70 -13.13 6.39
C ALA A 95 -9.46 -12.43 7.75
N THR A 96 -9.15 -13.17 8.81
CA THR A 96 -8.74 -12.60 10.12
C THR A 96 -7.34 -13.05 10.53
N ASP A 97 -6.64 -12.25 11.34
CA ASP A 97 -5.35 -12.58 11.95
C ASP A 97 -4.23 -12.98 10.96
N TRP A 98 -4.26 -12.46 9.74
CA TRP A 98 -3.27 -12.78 8.70
C TRP A 98 -2.03 -11.86 8.79
N THR A 99 -0.93 -12.28 8.16
CA THR A 99 0.32 -11.51 8.11
C THR A 99 0.90 -11.50 6.71
N ILE A 100 1.28 -10.33 6.20
CA ILE A 100 2.08 -10.18 4.98
C ILE A 100 3.37 -9.49 5.41
N ARG A 101 4.52 -10.16 5.26
CA ARG A 101 5.80 -9.58 5.71
C ARG A 101 6.98 -9.87 4.80
N ASN A 102 7.90 -8.94 4.62
CA ASN A 102 9.07 -9.13 3.76
C ASN A 102 8.67 -9.51 2.33
N VAL A 103 7.88 -8.65 1.69
CA VAL A 103 7.40 -8.86 0.31
C VAL A 103 7.89 -7.74 -0.59
N GLY A 104 8.68 -8.11 -1.60
CA GLY A 104 9.09 -7.21 -2.66
C GLY A 104 8.27 -7.45 -3.93
N ILE A 105 7.81 -6.38 -4.56
CA ILE A 105 7.22 -6.43 -5.90
C ILE A 105 8.09 -5.57 -6.82
N LYS A 106 8.63 -6.21 -7.86
CA LYS A 106 9.51 -5.61 -8.84
C LYS A 106 8.81 -5.50 -10.19
N GLY A 107 8.94 -4.35 -10.83
CA GLY A 107 8.30 -4.04 -12.11
C GLY A 107 7.12 -3.09 -11.96
N GLU A 108 6.98 -2.20 -12.94
CA GLU A 108 5.84 -1.29 -13.08
C GLU A 108 4.66 -2.07 -13.69
N PHE A 109 3.48 -2.01 -13.07
CA PHE A 109 2.30 -2.68 -13.62
C PHE A 109 1.75 -1.92 -14.84
N ASP A 110 1.66 -2.59 -15.98
CA ASP A 110 1.18 -2.05 -17.25
C ASP A 110 -0.09 -2.75 -17.76
N VAL A 111 -0.85 -3.39 -16.85
CA VAL A 111 -2.08 -4.14 -17.17
C VAL A 111 -3.35 -3.29 -17.27
N GLY A 112 -3.26 -1.97 -17.05
CA GLY A 112 -4.39 -1.04 -17.11
C GLY A 112 -4.91 -0.64 -15.72
N ALA A 113 -6.15 -1.01 -15.39
CA ALA A 113 -6.82 -0.61 -14.13
C ALA A 113 -7.60 -1.78 -13.47
N PRO A 114 -6.89 -2.80 -12.95
CA PRO A 114 -7.48 -4.03 -12.41
C PRO A 114 -7.97 -3.92 -10.95
N ASP A 115 -8.32 -2.73 -10.48
CA ASP A 115 -8.67 -2.39 -9.09
C ASP A 115 -7.47 -2.18 -8.14
N ALA A 116 -6.96 -3.21 -7.45
CA ALA A 116 -5.90 -3.05 -6.44
C ALA A 116 -4.88 -4.20 -6.41
N ALA A 117 -3.60 -3.87 -6.22
CA ALA A 117 -2.51 -4.86 -6.06
C ALA A 117 -2.66 -5.67 -4.76
N PHE A 118 -3.05 -5.00 -3.68
CA PHE A 118 -3.42 -5.59 -2.41
C PHE A 118 -4.88 -5.29 -2.10
N GLY A 119 -5.71 -6.33 -2.01
CA GLY A 119 -7.07 -6.26 -1.50
C GLY A 119 -7.13 -6.89 -0.11
N VAL A 120 -7.36 -6.09 0.93
CA VAL A 120 -7.18 -6.56 2.32
C VAL A 120 -8.33 -6.17 3.22
N SER A 121 -8.58 -6.99 4.24
CA SER A 121 -9.48 -6.70 5.36
C SER A 121 -9.28 -7.72 6.47
N ASP A 122 -9.35 -7.26 7.72
CA ASP A 122 -9.67 -8.12 8.86
C ASP A 122 -11.20 -8.17 9.06
N LEU A 123 -11.81 -9.36 8.93
CA LEU A 123 -13.27 -9.54 8.86
C LEU A 123 -13.96 -10.04 10.14
N ASP A 124 -13.20 -10.49 11.15
CA ASP A 124 -13.76 -11.04 12.39
C ASP A 124 -13.31 -10.27 13.65
N GLY A 125 -12.84 -9.03 13.46
CA GLY A 125 -12.44 -8.15 14.55
C GLY A 125 -11.06 -8.47 15.13
N GLY A 126 -10.22 -9.20 14.38
CA GLY A 126 -8.87 -9.57 14.76
C GLY A 126 -7.83 -8.48 14.45
N GLU A 127 -6.56 -8.89 14.47
CA GLU A 127 -5.41 -8.02 14.21
C GLU A 127 -4.55 -8.61 13.08
N SER A 128 -4.49 -7.90 11.96
CA SER A 128 -3.73 -8.31 10.78
C SER A 128 -2.61 -7.33 10.47
N THR A 129 -1.53 -7.79 9.83
CA THR A 129 -0.32 -6.97 9.65
C THR A 129 0.24 -7.02 8.24
N ILE A 130 0.73 -5.87 7.77
CA ILE A 130 1.52 -5.71 6.54
C ILE A 130 2.83 -5.03 6.93
N GLU A 131 3.94 -5.76 6.88
CA GLU A 131 5.24 -5.30 7.37
C GLU A 131 6.35 -5.44 6.33
N ASN A 132 7.21 -4.43 6.18
CA ASN A 132 8.41 -4.50 5.34
C ASN A 132 8.07 -4.92 3.89
N VAL A 133 7.23 -4.10 3.24
CA VAL A 133 6.75 -4.35 1.87
C VAL A 133 7.23 -3.25 0.94
N TYR A 134 7.74 -3.63 -0.23
CA TYR A 134 8.08 -2.71 -1.31
C TYR A 134 7.17 -2.91 -2.51
N ILE A 135 6.51 -1.85 -2.94
CA ILE A 135 5.76 -1.74 -4.20
C ILE A 135 5.86 -0.30 -4.72
N ALA A 136 7.06 0.13 -5.09
CA ALA A 136 7.34 1.52 -5.49
C ALA A 136 7.69 1.72 -6.98
N ASP A 137 7.75 0.64 -7.75
CA ASP A 137 7.90 0.72 -9.22
C ASP A 137 6.60 1.19 -9.91
N GLY A 138 5.48 1.19 -9.18
CA GLY A 138 4.23 1.86 -9.57
C GLY A 138 3.37 1.12 -10.58
N ALA A 139 2.47 1.88 -11.20
CA ALA A 139 1.65 1.40 -12.29
C ALA A 139 1.40 2.50 -13.33
N VAL A 140 1.26 2.09 -14.58
CA VAL A 140 0.96 3.00 -15.69
C VAL A 140 -0.48 3.50 -15.56
N HIS A 141 -0.69 4.80 -15.70
CA HIS A 141 -2.05 5.34 -15.84
C HIS A 141 -2.65 4.86 -17.17
N GLY A 142 -3.53 3.86 -17.08
CA GLY A 142 -4.28 3.37 -18.23
C GLY A 142 -5.22 4.43 -18.82
N SER A 143 -5.91 4.08 -19.90
CA SER A 143 -6.93 4.95 -20.53
C SER A 143 -8.26 5.01 -19.77
N GLN A 144 -8.37 4.28 -18.66
CA GLN A 144 -9.57 4.20 -17.84
C GLN A 144 -9.68 5.39 -16.89
N ALA A 145 -10.92 5.71 -16.47
CA ALA A 145 -11.17 6.83 -15.56
C ALA A 145 -10.64 6.61 -14.14
N LYS A 146 -10.26 5.37 -13.80
CA LYS A 146 -9.62 4.99 -12.53
C LYS A 146 -8.33 4.26 -12.84
N GLY A 147 -7.29 4.54 -12.08
CA GLY A 147 -6.02 3.81 -12.15
C GLY A 147 -6.02 2.61 -11.21
N GLU A 148 -4.95 1.83 -11.26
CA GLU A 148 -4.63 0.84 -10.24
C GLU A 148 -4.32 1.51 -8.88
N THR A 149 -4.87 0.94 -7.81
CA THR A 149 -4.56 1.25 -6.41
C THR A 149 -3.50 0.28 -5.90
N ALA A 150 -2.54 0.73 -5.09
CA ALA A 150 -1.60 -0.22 -4.48
C ALA A 150 -2.30 -1.04 -3.38
N PHE A 151 -2.74 -0.40 -2.30
CA PHE A 151 -3.47 -1.06 -1.22
C PHE A 151 -4.90 -0.56 -1.12
N TRP A 152 -5.85 -1.49 -1.12
CA TRP A 152 -7.25 -1.21 -0.85
C TRP A 152 -7.74 -2.01 0.36
N VAL A 153 -8.17 -1.31 1.40
CA VAL A 153 -8.83 -1.91 2.55
C VAL A 153 -10.33 -1.95 2.30
N SER A 154 -10.92 -3.14 2.32
CA SER A 154 -12.34 -3.34 2.03
C SER A 154 -13.23 -2.58 3.03
N PRO A 155 -14.38 -2.02 2.59
CA PRO A 155 -15.39 -1.47 3.49
C PRO A 155 -15.85 -2.41 4.60
N ASP A 156 -15.76 -3.72 4.39
CA ASP A 156 -16.23 -4.74 5.35
C ASP A 156 -15.22 -4.99 6.48
N HIS A 157 -14.02 -4.41 6.42
CA HIS A 157 -13.02 -4.48 7.49
C HIS A 157 -13.57 -3.94 8.81
N ASN A 158 -13.52 -4.77 9.86
CA ASN A 158 -14.08 -4.47 11.19
C ASN A 158 -13.09 -4.72 12.35
N GLY A 159 -11.88 -5.22 12.06
CA GLY A 159 -10.79 -5.40 13.02
C GLY A 159 -9.77 -4.26 13.02
N HIS A 160 -8.50 -4.63 13.13
CA HIS A 160 -7.35 -3.75 13.07
C HIS A 160 -6.35 -4.22 12.01
N ILE A 161 -5.79 -3.28 11.23
CA ILE A 161 -4.65 -3.55 10.34
C ILE A 161 -3.52 -2.57 10.64
N ASP A 162 -2.34 -3.10 10.93
CA ASP A 162 -1.08 -2.35 11.01
C ASP A 162 -0.33 -2.45 9.68
N PHE A 163 -0.03 -1.30 9.09
CA PHE A 163 0.98 -1.14 8.04
C PHE A 163 2.26 -0.64 8.69
N ARG A 164 3.36 -1.35 8.49
CA ARG A 164 4.67 -0.98 9.02
C ARG A 164 5.77 -1.14 7.98
N HIS A 165 6.68 -0.18 7.88
CA HIS A 165 7.81 -0.27 6.94
C HIS A 165 7.37 -0.54 5.49
N VAL A 166 6.30 0.12 5.04
CA VAL A 166 5.79 -0.04 3.67
C VAL A 166 6.32 1.10 2.80
N ASN A 167 6.88 0.76 1.65
CA ASN A 167 7.27 1.70 0.61
C ASN A 167 6.33 1.54 -0.60
N VAL A 168 5.52 2.56 -0.87
CA VAL A 168 4.51 2.55 -1.94
C VAL A 168 4.56 3.82 -2.77
N GLN A 169 4.80 3.69 -4.07
CA GLN A 169 4.99 4.86 -4.92
C GLN A 169 4.43 4.69 -6.32
N ASN A 170 4.18 5.82 -6.98
CA ASN A 170 3.90 5.90 -8.42
C ASN A 170 2.62 5.15 -8.84
N PHE A 171 1.59 5.08 -7.98
CA PHE A 171 0.30 4.52 -8.36
C PHE A 171 -0.64 5.58 -8.98
N PRO A 172 -1.33 5.24 -10.08
CA PRO A 172 -2.26 6.11 -10.78
C PRO A 172 -3.60 6.31 -10.04
N ASP A 173 -3.79 5.66 -8.89
CA ASP A 173 -4.87 5.92 -7.93
C ASP A 173 -4.28 6.24 -6.53
N ASN A 174 -4.67 5.52 -5.47
CA ASN A 174 -4.14 5.72 -4.12
C ASN A 174 -2.93 4.81 -3.85
N GLY A 175 -2.01 5.28 -3.00
CA GLY A 175 -0.99 4.43 -2.39
C GLY A 175 -1.62 3.46 -1.38
N ILE A 176 -2.01 3.98 -0.21
CA ILE A 176 -2.80 3.23 0.79
C ILE A 176 -4.22 3.80 0.89
N TYR A 177 -5.20 3.07 0.37
CA TYR A 177 -6.62 3.38 0.47
C TYR A 177 -7.28 2.61 1.61
N ALA A 178 -7.18 3.18 2.81
CA ALA A 178 -7.68 2.64 4.07
C ALA A 178 -8.92 3.36 4.64
N SER A 179 -9.58 4.21 3.85
CA SER A 179 -10.71 5.01 4.35
C SER A 179 -12.10 4.42 4.11
N ALA A 180 -12.20 3.37 3.30
CA ALA A 180 -13.47 2.72 3.00
C ALA A 180 -14.19 2.10 4.22
N PRO A 181 -13.47 1.54 5.23
CA PRO A 181 -14.10 0.94 6.42
C PRO A 181 -15.00 1.91 7.20
N GLY A 182 -14.70 3.22 7.19
CA GLY A 182 -15.50 4.21 7.93
C GLY A 182 -16.95 4.31 7.47
N GLY A 183 -17.24 3.89 6.23
CA GLY A 183 -18.61 3.85 5.71
C GLY A 183 -19.41 2.61 6.09
N ASN A 184 -18.76 1.55 6.58
CA ASN A 184 -19.42 0.28 6.91
C ASN A 184 -18.80 -0.43 8.12
N GLY A 185 -17.78 -1.28 7.92
CA GLY A 185 -17.24 -2.19 8.93
C GLY A 185 -16.61 -1.50 10.15
N GLY A 186 -16.12 -0.26 9.98
CA GLY A 186 -15.63 0.57 11.08
C GLY A 186 -14.28 0.15 11.67
N GLY A 187 -13.59 -0.81 11.05
CA GLY A 187 -12.25 -1.23 11.44
C GLY A 187 -11.24 -0.09 11.36
N SER A 188 -10.17 -0.22 12.15
CA SER A 188 -9.13 0.78 12.31
C SER A 188 -7.86 0.39 11.55
N VAL A 189 -7.17 1.38 10.99
CA VAL A 189 -5.92 1.17 10.26
C VAL A 189 -4.85 2.10 10.78
N HIS A 190 -3.70 1.54 11.14
CA HIS A 190 -2.52 2.30 11.53
C HIS A 190 -1.47 2.18 10.43
N ILE A 191 -0.92 3.33 10.03
CA ILE A 191 0.18 3.42 9.07
C ILE A 191 1.36 3.99 9.84
N ASP A 192 2.33 3.14 10.16
CA ASP A 192 3.47 3.48 11.02
C ASP A 192 4.79 3.26 10.28
N GLU A 193 5.75 4.17 10.42
CA GLU A 193 7.09 4.02 9.81
C GLU A 193 7.01 3.67 8.31
N CYS A 194 6.13 4.33 7.55
CA CYS A 194 5.89 4.05 6.13
C CYS A 194 6.31 5.23 5.24
N TYR A 195 6.56 4.95 3.97
CA TYR A 195 6.85 5.96 2.96
C TYR A 195 5.90 5.82 1.76
N ALA A 196 5.32 6.94 1.35
CA ALA A 196 4.54 7.00 0.12
C ALA A 196 4.95 8.18 -0.75
N ALA A 197 5.04 7.95 -2.07
CA ALA A 197 5.41 9.02 -2.99
C ALA A 197 4.66 8.97 -4.32
N ASN A 198 4.42 10.15 -4.88
CA ASN A 198 3.93 10.31 -6.25
C ASN A 198 2.69 9.45 -6.59
N ASN A 199 1.71 9.33 -5.70
CA ASN A 199 0.43 8.65 -5.99
C ASN A 199 -0.64 9.66 -6.43
N TYR A 200 -1.48 9.34 -7.41
CA TYR A 200 -2.35 10.31 -8.10
C TYR A 200 -3.55 10.81 -7.30
N VAL A 201 -4.23 9.95 -6.55
CA VAL A 201 -5.42 10.34 -5.78
C VAL A 201 -5.03 10.81 -4.37
N SER A 202 -4.25 9.97 -3.68
CA SER A 202 -3.70 10.23 -2.34
C SER A 202 -2.54 9.27 -2.07
N ASN A 203 -1.56 9.73 -1.30
CA ASN A 203 -0.46 8.86 -0.86
C ASN A 203 -0.94 7.98 0.30
N PHE A 204 -1.41 8.59 1.39
CA PHE A 204 -2.15 7.89 2.44
C PHE A 204 -3.59 8.38 2.48
N ARG A 205 -4.54 7.45 2.63
CA ARG A 205 -5.94 7.79 2.75
C ARG A 205 -6.58 6.93 3.83
N ILE A 206 -6.89 7.53 4.96
CA ILE A 206 -7.43 6.85 6.14
C ILE A 206 -8.84 7.35 6.48
N GLY A 207 -9.54 6.61 7.33
CA GLY A 207 -10.86 6.94 7.87
C GLY A 207 -11.19 6.02 9.04
N SER A 208 -12.44 6.02 9.51
CA SER A 208 -12.87 5.34 10.75
C SER A 208 -12.30 5.96 12.03
N ALA A 209 -12.97 5.74 13.14
CA ALA A 209 -12.46 6.12 14.45
C ALA A 209 -11.26 5.24 14.82
N GLY A 210 -10.20 5.87 15.35
CA GLY A 210 -9.02 5.18 15.86
C GLY A 210 -7.93 4.91 14.81
N SER A 211 -8.13 5.25 13.54
CA SER A 211 -7.08 5.15 12.52
C SER A 211 -6.06 6.27 12.63
N ALA A 212 -4.80 5.98 12.29
CA ALA A 212 -3.70 6.92 12.47
C ALA A 212 -2.63 6.78 11.38
N VAL A 213 -1.90 7.88 11.14
CA VAL A 213 -0.63 7.87 10.39
C VAL A 213 0.46 8.40 11.32
N THR A 214 1.45 7.56 11.64
CA THR A 214 2.51 7.85 12.61
C THR A 214 3.87 7.62 11.98
N ASN A 215 4.87 8.44 12.32
CA ASN A 215 6.28 8.22 11.91
C ASN A 215 6.48 8.01 10.39
N SER A 216 5.55 8.50 9.57
CA SER A 216 5.42 8.12 8.17
C SER A 216 5.52 9.36 7.29
N ASN A 217 6.18 9.21 6.15
CA ASN A 217 6.52 10.35 5.32
C ASN A 217 5.89 10.24 3.94
N VAL A 218 5.53 11.40 3.41
CA VAL A 218 5.05 11.57 2.05
C VAL A 218 5.95 12.53 1.30
N TYR A 219 6.32 12.15 0.10
CA TYR A 219 7.04 13.01 -0.83
C TYR A 219 6.37 13.00 -2.20
N VAL A 220 6.02 14.17 -2.69
CA VAL A 220 5.56 14.34 -4.08
C VAL A 220 6.58 15.21 -4.78
N ASP A 221 7.26 14.64 -5.77
CA ASP A 221 8.18 15.39 -6.63
C ASP A 221 7.44 16.17 -7.73
N ARG A 222 8.20 16.86 -8.57
CA ARG A 222 7.65 17.76 -9.60
C ARG A 222 7.17 17.06 -10.87
N ASP A 223 7.59 15.83 -11.09
CA ASP A 223 7.46 15.11 -12.36
C ASP A 223 6.49 13.91 -12.26
N GLY A 224 6.27 13.39 -11.05
CA GLY A 224 5.37 12.28 -10.74
C GLY A 224 3.90 12.70 -10.55
N TYR A 225 3.08 11.77 -10.05
CA TYR A 225 1.67 12.08 -9.80
C TYR A 225 1.49 13.01 -8.59
N GLY A 226 0.73 14.09 -8.77
CA GLY A 226 0.53 15.14 -7.77
C GLY A 226 -0.72 14.98 -6.88
N GLY A 227 -0.96 13.79 -6.33
CA GLY A 227 -2.10 13.55 -5.44
C GLY A 227 -1.97 14.26 -4.09
N ARG A 228 -2.96 14.05 -3.21
CA ARG A 228 -2.92 14.57 -1.83
C ARG A 228 -1.86 13.86 -1.02
N GLY A 229 -1.34 14.51 0.01
CA GLY A 229 -0.45 13.88 0.97
C GLY A 229 -1.19 12.83 1.79
N ILE A 230 -1.89 13.29 2.82
CA ILE A 230 -2.73 12.47 3.68
C ILE A 230 -4.18 12.93 3.54
N TRP A 231 -5.06 12.03 3.09
CA TRP A 231 -6.50 12.29 3.02
C TRP A 231 -7.23 11.57 4.13
N VAL A 232 -7.69 12.32 5.12
CA VAL A 232 -8.55 11.82 6.20
C VAL A 232 -10.00 11.92 5.74
N TRP A 233 -10.56 10.79 5.33
CA TRP A 233 -11.95 10.70 4.87
C TRP A 233 -12.93 10.66 6.05
N SER A 234 -14.21 10.75 5.73
CA SER A 234 -15.32 10.71 6.70
C SER A 234 -16.01 9.35 6.77
N PRO A 235 -16.61 8.97 7.91
CA PRO A 235 -16.53 9.58 9.23
C PRO A 235 -15.34 9.04 10.03
N GLY A 236 -15.02 9.69 11.14
CA GLY A 236 -14.02 9.19 12.07
C GLY A 236 -13.43 10.25 12.98
N THR A 237 -12.63 9.78 13.92
CA THR A 237 -11.65 10.58 14.64
C THR A 237 -10.30 9.91 14.39
N CYS A 238 -9.41 10.63 13.70
CA CYS A 238 -8.11 10.12 13.28
C CYS A 238 -6.97 10.97 13.86
N ALA A 239 -5.75 10.45 13.80
CA ALA A 239 -4.55 11.16 14.21
C ALA A 239 -3.48 11.13 13.12
N ILE A 240 -2.67 12.20 13.05
CA ILE A 240 -1.41 12.24 12.32
C ILE A 240 -0.34 12.70 13.30
N ASP A 241 0.75 11.95 13.43
CA ASP A 241 1.79 12.20 14.41
C ASP A 241 3.19 11.91 13.87
N ASN A 242 4.16 12.78 14.16
CA ASN A 242 5.56 12.62 13.76
C ASN A 242 5.77 12.32 12.25
N CYS A 243 5.07 13.05 11.38
CA CYS A 243 5.12 12.83 9.93
C CYS A 243 5.86 13.98 9.20
N GLN A 244 6.40 13.69 8.03
CA GLN A 244 6.92 14.69 7.09
C GLN A 244 6.14 14.61 5.78
N VAL A 245 5.45 15.68 5.39
CA VAL A 245 4.57 15.71 4.20
C VAL A 245 5.03 16.79 3.23
N ASP A 246 5.98 16.45 2.37
CA ASP A 246 6.48 17.35 1.31
C ASP A 246 5.69 17.14 0.01
N MET A 247 5.02 18.19 -0.43
CA MET A 247 4.12 18.17 -1.59
C MET A 247 4.65 18.92 -2.80
N ASN A 248 5.80 19.61 -2.68
CA ASN A 248 6.36 20.48 -3.72
C ASN A 248 5.34 21.40 -4.43
N GLY A 249 4.33 21.87 -3.71
CA GLY A 249 3.28 22.76 -4.22
C GLY A 249 2.19 22.12 -5.09
N HIS A 250 2.11 20.80 -5.19
CA HIS A 250 1.14 20.11 -6.06
C HIS A 250 -0.30 20.13 -5.54
N ASN A 251 -0.50 19.81 -4.26
CA ASN A 251 -1.82 19.59 -3.67
C ASN A 251 -1.81 19.85 -2.16
N TYR A 252 -2.97 19.69 -1.52
CA TYR A 252 -3.04 19.71 -0.05
C TYR A 252 -2.18 18.59 0.53
N ALA A 253 -1.35 18.97 1.50
CA ALA A 253 -0.59 18.04 2.32
C ALA A 253 -1.53 17.22 3.22
N ILE A 254 -2.54 17.87 3.80
CA ILE A 254 -3.57 17.21 4.61
C ILE A 254 -4.95 17.68 4.14
N ASP A 255 -5.78 16.74 3.69
CA ASP A 255 -7.16 17.00 3.26
C ASP A 255 -8.14 16.22 4.14
N VAL A 256 -9.17 16.89 4.65
CA VAL A 256 -10.05 16.33 5.70
C VAL A 256 -11.52 16.47 5.31
N GLY A 257 -12.22 15.34 5.30
CA GLY A 257 -13.65 15.24 4.97
C GLY A 257 -13.93 14.96 3.49
N ALA A 258 -15.07 14.34 3.21
CA ALA A 258 -15.51 14.01 1.86
C ALA A 258 -17.02 13.71 1.79
N ASN A 259 -17.58 13.70 0.58
CA ASN A 259 -18.96 13.25 0.30
C ASN A 259 -20.06 13.86 1.20
N GLY A 260 -19.90 15.11 1.65
CA GLY A 260 -20.90 15.79 2.46
C GLY A 260 -20.87 15.45 3.96
N ASN A 261 -19.90 14.66 4.42
CA ASN A 261 -19.75 14.29 5.84
C ASN A 261 -18.42 14.82 6.40
N GLY A 262 -18.46 15.26 7.66
CA GLY A 262 -17.30 15.71 8.41
C GLY A 262 -16.53 14.57 9.08
N THR A 263 -15.30 14.86 9.48
CA THR A 263 -14.43 14.00 10.29
C THR A 263 -13.55 14.89 11.19
N SER A 264 -13.02 14.34 12.27
CA SER A 264 -12.14 15.09 13.18
C SER A 264 -10.73 14.52 13.13
N LEU A 265 -9.74 15.41 13.10
CA LEU A 265 -8.33 15.08 13.00
C LEU A 265 -7.54 15.83 14.07
N THR A 266 -6.64 15.14 14.76
CA THR A 266 -5.57 15.77 15.54
C THR A 266 -4.24 15.60 14.83
N VAL A 267 -3.41 16.64 14.80
CA VAL A 267 -2.09 16.65 14.18
C VAL A 267 -1.05 17.10 15.21
N THR A 268 -0.02 16.28 15.42
CA THR A 268 1.09 16.50 16.35
C THR A 268 2.43 16.20 15.69
N ASP A 269 3.50 16.87 16.12
CA ASP A 269 4.91 16.61 15.75
C ASP A 269 5.16 16.47 14.23
N THR A 270 4.31 17.06 13.40
CA THR A 270 4.27 16.84 11.95
C THR A 270 4.66 18.10 11.22
N ASP A 271 5.50 17.97 10.20
CA ASP A 271 5.79 19.06 9.27
C ASP A 271 5.14 18.81 7.92
N TYR A 272 4.57 19.84 7.32
CA TYR A 272 3.89 19.73 6.04
C TYR A 272 4.12 20.91 5.10
N SER A 273 4.07 20.66 3.79
CA SER A 273 4.17 21.71 2.78
C SER A 273 2.95 22.63 2.80
N SER A 274 3.19 23.93 3.01
CA SER A 274 2.14 24.95 3.01
C SER A 274 1.92 25.65 1.64
N ASP A 275 2.73 25.29 0.64
CA ASP A 275 2.79 25.99 -0.66
C ASP A 275 1.47 25.96 -1.44
N PHE A 276 0.71 24.86 -1.34
CA PHE A 276 -0.58 24.72 -2.00
C PHE A 276 -1.71 25.12 -1.06
N HIS A 277 -2.21 26.35 -1.22
CA HIS A 277 -3.35 26.88 -0.45
C HIS A 277 -3.19 26.79 1.08
N GLY A 278 -1.96 26.85 1.59
CA GLY A 278 -1.68 26.70 3.02
C GLY A 278 -1.55 25.24 3.47
N GLY A 279 -1.55 24.26 2.56
CA GLY A 279 -1.27 22.84 2.84
C GLY A 279 -2.44 22.05 3.46
N LEU A 280 -3.36 22.73 4.14
CA LEU A 280 -4.46 22.10 4.87
C LEU A 280 -5.82 22.42 4.25
N ASN A 281 -6.73 21.46 4.31
CA ASN A 281 -8.11 21.68 3.87
C ASN A 281 -9.14 20.94 4.72
N GLU A 282 -10.14 21.70 5.21
CA GLU A 282 -11.29 21.18 5.95
C GLU A 282 -12.55 21.24 5.08
N LYS A 283 -13.29 20.12 4.98
CA LYS A 283 -14.55 20.06 4.23
C LYS A 283 -15.70 19.58 5.09
N PHE A 284 -16.91 20.00 4.71
CA PHE A 284 -18.17 19.41 5.18
C PHE A 284 -18.35 19.37 6.71
N GLY A 285 -17.83 20.37 7.42
CA GLY A 285 -17.88 20.45 8.88
C GLY A 285 -16.83 19.60 9.59
N SER A 286 -15.78 19.18 8.89
CA SER A 286 -14.59 18.58 9.50
C SER A 286 -13.79 19.59 10.31
N SER A 287 -12.94 19.09 11.20
CA SER A 287 -12.04 19.89 12.03
C SER A 287 -10.65 19.30 12.10
N ILE A 288 -9.63 20.16 12.07
CA ILE A 288 -8.23 19.84 12.31
C ILE A 288 -7.79 20.57 13.58
N GLU A 289 -7.43 19.80 14.60
CA GLU A 289 -6.78 20.29 15.81
C GLU A 289 -5.27 20.15 15.63
N ILE A 290 -4.57 21.29 15.60
CA ILE A 290 -3.13 21.36 15.35
C ILE A 290 -2.43 21.70 16.67
N ASP A 291 -1.46 20.88 17.06
CA ASP A 291 -0.60 21.15 18.22
C ASP A 291 0.51 22.19 17.92
N ASP A 292 1.06 22.81 18.97
CA ASP A 292 2.14 23.78 18.87
C ASP A 292 3.44 23.20 18.27
N SER A 293 3.59 21.86 18.25
CA SER A 293 4.74 21.19 17.66
C SER A 293 4.68 20.99 16.15
N VAL A 294 3.57 21.33 15.48
CA VAL A 294 3.39 21.19 14.04
C VAL A 294 4.08 22.32 13.27
N GLY A 295 4.94 21.97 12.32
CA GLY A 295 5.66 22.90 11.46
C GLY A 295 5.23 22.87 10.00
N THR A 296 5.91 23.66 9.17
CA THR A 296 5.66 23.73 7.71
C THR A 296 6.92 23.62 6.88
N ASN A 297 7.97 22.98 7.42
CA ASN A 297 9.25 22.80 6.75
C ASN A 297 9.61 21.30 6.70
N PRO A 298 8.82 20.50 5.96
CA PRO A 298 9.01 19.06 5.91
C PRO A 298 10.35 18.68 5.30
N GLU A 299 10.93 17.60 5.81
CA GLU A 299 12.10 16.95 5.22
C GLU A 299 11.68 15.64 4.53
N PRO A 300 11.90 15.48 3.21
CA PRO A 300 11.48 14.31 2.47
C PRO A 300 12.46 13.15 2.68
N VAL A 301 12.42 12.54 3.86
CA VAL A 301 13.25 11.37 4.21
C VAL A 301 12.40 10.10 4.16
N ILE A 302 12.99 9.02 3.65
CA ILE A 302 12.42 7.68 3.83
C ILE A 302 12.69 7.29 5.30
N PRO A 303 11.67 6.93 6.10
CA PRO A 303 11.87 6.51 7.48
C PRO A 303 12.84 5.33 7.61
N ASP A 304 13.59 5.29 8.71
CA ASP A 304 14.44 4.15 9.04
C ASP A 304 13.59 2.87 9.06
N GLY A 305 14.11 1.77 8.53
CA GLY A 305 13.36 0.51 8.50
C GLY A 305 12.59 0.26 7.20
N VAL A 306 12.24 1.31 6.45
CA VAL A 306 11.48 1.17 5.19
C VAL A 306 12.38 0.60 4.09
N PRO A 307 11.96 -0.45 3.35
CA PRO A 307 12.74 -1.00 2.26
C PRO A 307 12.74 -0.07 1.05
N GLU A 308 13.91 0.15 0.46
CA GLU A 308 14.07 0.99 -0.76
C GLU A 308 14.13 0.18 -2.06
N THR A 309 14.17 -1.16 -1.97
CA THR A 309 14.16 -2.04 -3.12
C THR A 309 13.29 -3.28 -2.89
N PRO A 310 12.80 -3.95 -3.95
CA PRO A 310 12.09 -5.21 -3.84
C PRO A 310 12.91 -6.28 -3.10
N GLU A 311 14.21 -6.38 -3.40
CA GLU A 311 15.11 -7.36 -2.79
C GLU A 311 15.36 -7.08 -1.29
N ALA A 312 15.45 -5.81 -0.89
CA ALA A 312 15.59 -5.41 0.52
C ALA A 312 14.34 -5.80 1.33
N ALA A 313 13.14 -5.54 0.77
CA ALA A 313 11.89 -6.00 1.37
C ALA A 313 11.86 -7.53 1.47
N ALA A 314 12.06 -8.24 0.36
CA ALA A 314 11.97 -9.70 0.32
C ALA A 314 12.95 -10.40 1.26
N SER A 315 14.16 -9.87 1.44
CA SER A 315 15.18 -10.45 2.33
C SER A 315 14.97 -10.11 3.81
N GLY A 316 14.05 -9.21 4.16
CA GLY A 316 13.93 -8.71 5.54
C GLY A 316 15.03 -7.74 5.96
N ASN A 317 15.90 -7.33 5.04
CA ASN A 317 16.94 -6.33 5.28
C ASN A 317 16.38 -4.94 4.96
N ALA A 318 15.73 -4.35 5.95
CA ALA A 318 15.37 -2.93 5.90
C ALA A 318 16.60 -2.07 5.55
N GLY A 319 16.41 -1.06 4.70
CA GLY A 319 17.47 -0.13 4.32
C GLY A 319 18.07 0.52 5.57
N THR A 320 19.35 0.30 5.84
CA THR A 320 20.07 1.17 6.76
C THR A 320 20.25 2.51 6.05
N SER A 321 19.51 3.55 6.47
CA SER A 321 19.67 4.88 5.91
C SER A 321 21.15 5.27 5.96
N SER A 322 21.76 5.46 4.79
CA SER A 322 23.08 6.06 4.72
C SER A 322 22.93 7.50 5.20
N THR A 323 23.58 7.82 6.32
CA THR A 323 23.73 9.18 6.83
C THR A 323 23.91 10.19 5.69
N ASN A 324 23.05 11.22 5.68
CA ASN A 324 23.11 12.50 4.96
C ASN A 324 24.29 12.69 3.99
N PRO A 325 24.07 13.06 2.70
CA PRO A 325 25.17 13.55 1.88
C PRO A 325 25.76 14.80 2.54
N ASP A 326 27.04 14.70 2.89
CA ASP A 326 27.86 15.80 3.40
C ASP A 326 27.68 17.06 2.52
N PRO A 327 27.26 18.21 3.07
CA PRO A 327 27.06 19.45 2.30
C PRO A 327 28.37 20.13 1.88
N SER A 328 29.54 19.48 2.00
CA SER A 328 30.83 20.06 1.66
C SER A 328 31.35 19.68 0.27
N PHE A 329 30.66 20.12 -0.78
CA PHE A 329 31.32 20.40 -2.08
C PHE A 329 31.24 21.88 -2.42
N SER A 330 32.19 22.61 -1.83
CA SER A 330 32.55 23.97 -2.23
C SER A 330 33.10 23.96 -3.66
N TRP A 331 32.40 24.57 -4.59
CA TRP A 331 32.99 24.99 -5.87
C TRP A 331 33.85 26.25 -5.64
N PHE A 332 35.17 26.07 -5.58
CA PHE A 332 36.11 27.10 -5.99
C PHE A 332 36.20 27.11 -7.51
N GLY A 333 36.09 28.31 -8.09
CA GLY A 333 35.85 28.52 -9.51
C GLY A 333 37.08 28.50 -10.43
N PHE A 334 36.75 28.74 -11.70
CA PHE A 334 37.47 29.58 -12.66
C PHE A 334 36.43 30.27 -13.54
#